data_AF-B3RYA0-F1
#
_entry.id   AF-B3RYA0-F1
#
_cell.length_a   1.000
_cell.length_b   1.000
_cell.length_c   1.000
_cell.angle_alpha   90.00
_cell.angle_beta   90.00
_cell.angle_gamma   90.00
#
_symmetry.space_group_name_H-M   'P 1'
#
loop_
_entity.id
_entity.type
_entity.pdbx_description
1 polymer ?
#
loop_
_entity_poly.entity_id
_entity_poly.type
_entity_poly.pdbx_seq_one_letter_code
_entity_poly.pdbx_strand_id
1 'polypeptide(L)'
;MDLYYYNIRISLQLQISYHAYYTNLLIINFSYVSFYQQRSKWSECYDNFLRRYGITISLAQIRVTTTRLNRTFVQIGCYCTYLWKIWFTTGLCCGLVIMASSIFILTITAVRSLLPKKHTELLLTPVLPGINIGWSQLVYVIPAIAISGIFHELGHAIAAIRENVKVNGFGLFVMLIYPGAYVDLSSDHLSQISPYRQLKIYCAGAWHNIVLALLCIVLVKNLSIVLWPFYVTGGSIAVLNVFSGSPLYNVLERGDIITNINECPVQSISLWRSCLSDIQQQPLTGYCVDIRTLEKRYHHTVKGGPIFDCCNRTSSDLCFSFKSMHMQKRSKVCLNARNTSARSSCNTDLDCLTSQKSTCVIPVLPKDYRLLRIKRNRKKDVLYIDIPKNLLQAVSITNYLPRLSSLSVMIPDNVERFLLYIISFSAALALLNLVPAYALDGQWVLIALTDYFTTPSNRRTVNRLRSIIHIIGTGLLVLNVAIALRPLII
;
A
#
# COMPACT_ATOMS: atom_id res chain seq x y z
N MET A 1 -36.88 -9.05 -5.48
CA MET A 1 -36.07 -7.98 -6.11
C MET A 1 -36.41 -6.60 -5.56
N ASP A 2 -37.61 -6.37 -5.04
CA ASP A 2 -38.07 -5.02 -4.64
C ASP A 2 -37.45 -4.48 -3.34
N LEU A 3 -37.08 -5.34 -2.39
CA LEU A 3 -36.37 -4.92 -1.15
C LEU A 3 -34.93 -4.43 -1.41
N TYR A 4 -34.28 -4.93 -2.47
CA TYR A 4 -32.90 -4.54 -2.81
C TYR A 4 -32.86 -3.17 -3.49
N TYR A 5 -33.83 -2.90 -4.39
CA TYR A 5 -34.00 -1.58 -5.00
C TYR A 5 -34.50 -0.51 -4.02
N TYR A 6 -35.34 -0.88 -3.04
CA TYR A 6 -35.80 0.03 -2.00
C TYR A 6 -34.65 0.50 -1.08
N ASN A 7 -33.76 -0.41 -0.70
CA ASN A 7 -32.58 -0.08 0.13
C ASN A 7 -31.54 0.79 -0.62
N ILE A 8 -31.36 0.58 -1.92
CA ILE A 8 -30.46 1.42 -2.74
C ILE A 8 -31.01 2.84 -2.89
N ARG A 9 -32.33 2.98 -3.09
CA ARG A 9 -32.98 4.30 -3.23
C ARG A 9 -32.93 5.11 -1.93
N ILE A 10 -33.10 4.46 -0.78
CA ILE A 10 -32.93 5.08 0.54
C ILE A 10 -31.46 5.47 0.81
N SER A 11 -30.49 4.63 0.42
CA SER A 11 -29.07 4.95 0.54
C SER A 11 -28.67 6.18 -0.30
N LEU A 12 -29.17 6.28 -1.54
CA LEU A 12 -28.95 7.44 -2.42
C LEU A 12 -29.65 8.71 -1.90
N GLN A 13 -30.89 8.61 -1.38
CA GLN A 13 -31.58 9.74 -0.75
C GLN A 13 -30.90 10.20 0.54
N LEU A 14 -30.37 9.27 1.34
CA LEU A 14 -29.55 9.59 2.51
C LEU A 14 -28.23 10.24 2.11
N GLN A 15 -27.55 9.79 1.05
CA GLN A 15 -26.30 10.40 0.56
C GLN A 15 -26.50 11.81 -0.01
N ILE A 16 -27.58 12.05 -0.76
CA ILE A 16 -27.92 13.38 -1.28
C ILE A 16 -28.35 14.30 -0.13
N SER A 17 -29.11 13.78 0.85
CA SER A 17 -29.50 14.55 2.05
C SER A 17 -28.29 14.83 2.95
N TYR A 18 -27.33 13.92 3.05
CA TYR A 18 -26.04 14.16 3.72
C TYR A 18 -25.23 15.22 2.96
N HIS A 19 -25.11 15.13 1.63
CA HIS A 19 -24.38 16.12 0.84
C HIS A 19 -25.01 17.51 0.97
N ALA A 20 -26.34 17.61 0.89
CA ALA A 20 -27.10 18.84 1.12
C ALA A 20 -26.97 19.32 2.58
N TYR A 21 -26.93 18.43 3.56
CA TYR A 21 -26.75 18.78 4.97
C TYR A 21 -25.35 19.33 5.22
N TYR A 22 -24.29 18.72 4.66
CA TYR A 22 -22.91 19.20 4.78
C TYR A 22 -22.66 20.49 4.00
N THR A 23 -23.23 20.66 2.80
CA THR A 23 -23.16 21.94 2.08
C THR A 23 -23.92 23.03 2.82
N ASN A 24 -25.10 22.73 3.37
CA ASN A 24 -25.83 23.67 4.24
C ASN A 24 -25.06 23.95 5.54
N LEU A 25 -24.40 22.97 6.16
CA LEU A 25 -23.57 23.19 7.37
C LEU A 25 -22.34 24.06 7.07
N LEU A 26 -21.74 23.91 5.88
CA LEU A 26 -20.61 24.73 5.42
C LEU A 26 -21.05 26.16 5.09
N ILE A 27 -22.21 26.34 4.44
CA ILE A 27 -22.81 27.66 4.16
C ILE A 27 -23.25 28.35 5.46
N ILE A 28 -23.79 27.59 6.42
CA ILE A 28 -24.18 28.09 7.75
C ILE A 28 -22.93 28.47 8.56
N ASN A 29 -21.86 27.66 8.55
CA ASN A 29 -20.58 28.02 9.20
C ASN A 29 -19.94 29.27 8.57
N PHE A 30 -20.01 29.42 7.24
CA PHE A 30 -19.47 30.60 6.56
C PHE A 30 -20.28 31.86 6.87
N SER A 31 -21.61 31.75 6.89
CA SER A 31 -22.49 32.82 7.34
C SER A 31 -22.21 33.17 8.80
N TYR A 32 -21.97 32.19 9.67
CA TYR A 32 -21.65 32.42 11.09
C TYR A 32 -20.28 33.07 11.31
N VAL A 33 -19.22 32.60 10.64
CA VAL A 33 -17.84 33.14 10.77
C VAL A 33 -17.76 34.54 10.19
N SER A 34 -18.35 34.77 9.01
CA SER A 34 -18.37 36.09 8.36
C SER A 34 -19.23 37.09 9.15
N PHE A 35 -20.36 36.65 9.73
CA PHE A 35 -21.23 37.48 10.57
C PHE A 35 -20.60 37.83 11.94
N TYR A 36 -19.82 36.92 12.55
CA TYR A 36 -19.10 37.20 13.79
C TYR A 36 -17.88 38.13 13.58
N GLN A 37 -17.15 37.98 12.46
CA GLN A 37 -16.04 38.87 12.11
C GLN A 37 -16.48 40.33 11.97
N GLN A 38 -17.72 40.57 11.56
CA GLN A 38 -18.21 41.93 11.26
C GLN A 38 -18.84 42.65 12.46
N ARG A 39 -19.11 41.97 13.59
CA ARG A 39 -19.97 42.52 14.67
C ARG A 39 -19.44 42.38 16.09
N SER A 40 -18.32 41.68 16.31
CA SER A 40 -17.83 41.34 17.65
C SER A 40 -16.66 42.21 18.12
N LYS A 41 -16.67 42.66 19.39
CA LYS A 41 -15.51 43.27 20.09
C LYS A 41 -14.25 42.38 20.07
N TRP A 42 -14.41 41.10 19.76
CA TRP A 42 -13.33 40.11 19.67
C TRP A 42 -12.73 39.95 18.26
N SER A 43 -13.26 40.65 17.26
CA SER A 43 -12.79 40.57 15.87
C SER A 43 -11.32 40.98 15.75
N GLU A 44 -10.91 42.05 16.44
CA GLU A 44 -9.53 42.51 16.42
C GLU A 44 -8.56 41.52 17.12
N CYS A 45 -8.98 40.92 18.25
CA CYS A 45 -8.20 39.87 18.91
C CYS A 45 -8.07 38.61 18.04
N TYR A 46 -9.14 38.24 17.33
CA TYR A 46 -9.18 37.09 16.42
C TYR A 46 -8.29 37.33 15.18
N ASP A 47 -8.40 38.50 14.55
CA ASP A 47 -7.54 38.88 13.42
C ASP A 47 -6.07 38.99 13.84
N ASN A 48 -5.79 39.53 15.02
CA ASN A 48 -4.43 39.56 15.57
C ASN A 48 -3.90 38.14 15.87
N PHE A 49 -4.76 37.24 16.37
CA PHE A 49 -4.40 35.83 16.55
C PHE A 49 -4.07 35.16 15.22
N LEU A 50 -4.95 35.28 14.22
CA LEU A 50 -4.74 34.73 12.88
C LEU A 50 -3.46 35.26 12.24
N ARG A 51 -3.22 36.58 12.30
CA ARG A 51 -1.99 37.21 11.79
C ARG A 51 -0.74 36.75 12.55
N ARG A 52 -0.81 36.61 13.87
CA ARG A 52 0.31 36.16 14.72
C ARG A 52 0.78 34.76 14.37
N TYR A 53 -0.16 33.87 14.02
CA TYR A 53 0.14 32.49 13.65
C TYR A 53 0.18 32.25 12.13
N GLY A 54 -0.01 33.30 11.31
CA GLY A 54 -0.02 33.20 9.84
C GLY A 54 -1.15 32.34 9.28
N ILE A 55 -2.28 32.28 9.98
CA ILE A 55 -3.43 31.44 9.63
C ILE A 55 -4.41 32.25 8.77
N THR A 56 -4.78 31.71 7.61
CA THR A 56 -5.85 32.26 6.77
C THR A 56 -6.93 31.21 6.58
N ILE A 57 -8.17 31.54 6.93
CA ILE A 57 -9.33 30.65 6.79
C ILE A 57 -10.18 31.19 5.64
N SER A 58 -10.42 30.35 4.64
CA SER A 58 -11.29 30.61 3.50
C SER A 58 -12.30 29.48 3.35
N LEU A 59 -13.29 29.62 2.46
CA LEU A 59 -14.31 28.59 2.25
C LEU A 59 -13.66 27.22 1.94
N ALA A 60 -13.93 26.23 2.80
CA ALA A 60 -13.39 24.87 2.72
C ALA A 60 -11.85 24.75 2.70
N GLN A 61 -11.12 25.79 3.11
CA GLN A 61 -9.65 25.77 3.10
C GLN A 61 -9.07 26.53 4.29
N ILE A 62 -8.13 25.90 4.99
CA ILE A 62 -7.31 26.53 6.03
C ILE A 62 -5.88 26.54 5.53
N ARG A 63 -5.20 27.69 5.60
CA ARG A 63 -3.76 27.80 5.29
C ARG A 63 -3.01 28.33 6.50
N VAL A 64 -1.79 27.86 6.66
CA VAL A 64 -0.83 28.31 7.67
C VAL A 64 0.46 28.65 6.97
N THR A 65 0.87 29.92 7.03
CA THR A 65 2.11 30.42 6.41
C THR A 65 3.16 30.67 7.47
N THR A 66 4.41 30.31 7.20
CA THR A 66 5.56 30.63 8.04
C THR A 66 6.73 31.16 7.21
N THR A 67 7.41 32.16 7.75
CA THR A 67 8.65 32.72 7.18
C THR A 67 9.90 32.14 7.87
N ARG A 68 9.72 31.31 8.90
CA ARG A 68 10.83 30.77 9.72
C ARG A 68 11.80 29.91 8.90
N LEU A 69 11.30 29.22 7.88
CA LEU A 69 12.10 28.37 6.99
C LEU A 69 12.87 29.17 5.93
N ASN A 70 12.58 30.46 5.72
CA ASN A 70 13.22 31.24 4.66
C ASN A 70 14.75 31.31 4.88
N ARG A 71 15.21 31.43 6.13
CA ARG A 71 16.64 31.45 6.46
C ARG A 71 17.31 30.11 6.14
N THR A 72 16.67 28.99 6.43
CA THR A 72 17.24 27.68 6.14
C THR A 72 17.27 27.42 4.63
N PHE A 73 16.25 27.85 3.87
CA PHE A 73 16.27 27.78 2.41
C PHE A 73 17.41 28.60 1.81
N VAL A 74 17.67 29.81 2.33
CA VAL A 74 18.81 30.63 1.92
C VAL A 74 20.13 29.93 2.23
N GLN A 75 20.29 29.36 3.43
CA GLN A 75 21.50 28.63 3.80
C GLN A 75 21.75 27.43 2.89
N ILE A 76 20.72 26.60 2.65
CA ILE A 76 20.81 25.42 1.78
C ILE A 76 21.06 25.83 0.33
N GLY A 77 20.33 26.82 -0.18
CA GLY A 77 20.50 27.33 -1.54
C GLY A 77 21.88 27.97 -1.76
N CYS A 78 22.45 28.65 -0.77
CA CYS A 78 23.79 29.23 -0.90
C CYS A 78 24.92 28.19 -0.72
N TYR A 79 24.63 27.01 -0.16
CA TYR A 79 25.62 25.95 0.03
C TYR A 79 26.05 25.33 -1.30
N CYS A 80 27.36 25.33 -1.60
CA CYS A 80 27.95 24.72 -2.79
C CYS A 80 27.18 24.99 -4.11
N THR A 81 27.21 26.25 -4.54
CA THR A 81 26.45 26.79 -5.67
C THR A 81 26.59 25.99 -6.98
N TYR A 82 27.76 25.40 -7.22
CA TYR A 82 28.05 24.57 -8.39
C TYR A 82 27.21 23.30 -8.44
N LEU A 83 27.10 22.57 -7.31
CA LEU A 83 26.30 21.34 -7.24
C LEU A 83 24.82 21.64 -7.51
N TRP A 84 24.28 22.70 -6.92
CA TRP A 84 22.90 23.10 -7.19
C TRP A 84 22.66 23.52 -8.63
N LYS A 85 23.63 24.18 -9.28
CA LYS A 85 23.52 24.55 -10.69
C LYS A 85 23.38 23.30 -11.56
N ILE A 86 24.18 22.26 -11.32
CA ILE A 86 24.05 20.97 -12.02
C ILE A 86 22.70 20.34 -11.69
N TRP A 87 22.38 20.23 -10.41
CA TRP A 87 21.13 19.62 -9.92
C TRP A 87 19.88 20.16 -10.60
N PHE A 88 19.71 21.49 -10.63
CA PHE A 88 18.53 22.11 -11.24
C PHE A 88 18.57 22.13 -12.77
N THR A 89 19.76 22.03 -13.38
CA THR A 89 19.88 21.87 -14.84
C THR A 89 19.47 20.46 -15.25
N THR A 90 19.88 19.42 -14.50
CA THR A 90 19.37 18.05 -14.66
C THR A 90 17.86 17.99 -14.40
N GLY A 91 17.40 18.64 -13.33
CA GLY A 91 15.97 18.72 -13.01
C GLY A 91 15.13 19.36 -14.11
N LEU A 92 15.64 20.39 -14.80
CA LEU A 92 15.02 20.95 -15.99
C LEU A 92 14.87 19.91 -17.11
N CYS A 93 15.96 19.24 -17.50
CA CYS A 93 15.91 18.21 -18.54
C CYS A 93 14.92 17.09 -18.19
N CYS A 94 14.99 16.58 -16.95
CA CYS A 94 14.05 15.57 -16.47
C CYS A 94 12.61 16.09 -16.43
N GLY A 95 12.38 17.33 -16.00
CA GLY A 95 11.05 17.95 -15.96
C GLY A 95 10.39 18.02 -17.33
N LEU A 96 11.14 18.38 -18.38
CA LEU A 96 10.61 18.38 -19.75
C LEU A 96 10.24 16.96 -20.23
N VAL A 97 11.05 15.96 -19.88
CA VAL A 97 10.74 14.55 -20.16
C VAL A 97 9.49 14.09 -19.40
N ILE A 98 9.33 14.49 -18.15
CA ILE A 98 8.16 14.16 -17.33
C ILE A 98 6.90 14.84 -17.89
N MET A 99 6.98 16.09 -18.33
CA MET A 99 5.86 16.78 -18.99
C MET A 99 5.41 16.06 -20.27
N ALA A 100 6.35 15.59 -21.11
CA ALA A 100 6.00 14.78 -22.28
C ALA A 100 5.38 13.43 -21.87
N SER A 101 5.97 12.78 -20.85
CA SER A 101 5.50 11.49 -20.34
C SER A 101 4.11 11.58 -19.69
N SER A 102 3.78 12.69 -19.01
CA SER A 102 2.49 12.89 -18.35
C SER A 102 1.35 12.99 -19.36
N ILE A 103 1.54 13.77 -20.44
CA ILE A 103 0.58 13.85 -21.55
C ILE A 103 0.39 12.46 -22.17
N PHE A 104 1.49 11.75 -22.46
CA PHE A 104 1.45 10.42 -23.06
C PHE A 104 0.71 9.40 -22.19
N ILE A 105 1.05 9.32 -20.90
CA ILE A 105 0.44 8.40 -19.93
C ILE A 105 -1.04 8.70 -19.74
N LEU A 106 -1.42 9.98 -19.55
CA LEU A 106 -2.82 10.36 -19.37
C LEU A 106 -3.66 10.11 -20.63
N THR A 107 -3.07 10.32 -21.81
CA THR A 107 -3.75 10.02 -23.10
C THR A 107 -3.98 8.52 -23.24
N ILE A 108 -2.96 7.69 -23.02
CA ILE A 108 -3.11 6.23 -23.08
C ILE A 108 -4.12 5.73 -22.04
N THR A 109 -4.07 6.27 -20.83
CA THR A 109 -4.98 5.88 -19.75
C THR A 109 -6.43 6.23 -20.11
N ALA A 110 -6.68 7.43 -20.64
CA ALA A 110 -8.01 7.82 -21.12
C ALA A 110 -8.48 6.93 -22.28
N VAL A 111 -7.66 6.72 -23.31
CA VAL A 111 -8.01 5.88 -24.48
C VAL A 111 -8.31 4.44 -24.06
N ARG A 112 -7.44 3.81 -23.27
CA ARG A 112 -7.64 2.43 -22.80
C ARG A 112 -8.90 2.28 -21.96
N SER A 113 -9.22 3.28 -21.15
CA SER A 113 -10.42 3.26 -20.30
C SER A 113 -11.73 3.45 -21.07
N LEU A 114 -11.67 4.07 -22.25
CA LEU A 114 -12.83 4.26 -23.14
C LEU A 114 -13.03 3.08 -24.12
N LEU A 115 -12.00 2.27 -24.36
CA LEU A 115 -12.11 1.10 -25.25
C LEU A 115 -12.82 -0.07 -24.53
N PRO A 116 -13.82 -0.72 -25.16
CA PRO A 116 -14.70 -1.70 -24.50
C PRO A 116 -14.08 -3.10 -24.25
N LYS A 117 -12.76 -3.24 -24.05
CA LYS A 117 -12.14 -4.56 -23.77
C LYS A 117 -11.08 -4.55 -22.67
N LYS A 118 -11.28 -5.50 -21.75
CA LYS A 118 -10.46 -5.97 -20.62
C LYS A 118 -10.40 -5.01 -19.41
N HIS A 119 -10.66 -5.58 -18.23
CA HIS A 119 -10.37 -4.99 -16.93
C HIS A 119 -8.94 -4.44 -16.95
N THR A 120 -8.82 -3.14 -17.15
CA THR A 120 -7.54 -2.45 -17.20
C THR A 120 -7.33 -1.87 -15.81
N GLU A 121 -6.28 -2.31 -15.13
CA GLU A 121 -5.81 -1.63 -13.93
C GLU A 121 -5.47 -0.19 -14.32
N LEU A 122 -6.29 0.75 -13.88
CA LEU A 122 -6.07 2.18 -14.09
C LEU A 122 -4.70 2.55 -13.47
N LEU A 123 -3.80 3.09 -14.30
CA LEU A 123 -2.43 3.41 -13.89
C LEU A 123 -2.39 4.49 -12.80
N LEU A 124 -3.43 5.32 -12.71
CA LEU A 124 -3.59 6.42 -11.76
C LEU A 124 -5.01 6.35 -11.18
N THR A 125 -5.16 5.72 -10.01
CA THR A 125 -6.39 5.81 -9.22
C THR A 125 -6.18 6.76 -8.05
N PRO A 126 -7.08 7.74 -7.82
CA PRO A 126 -6.97 8.63 -6.69
C PRO A 126 -7.13 7.82 -5.40
N VAL A 127 -6.28 8.07 -4.42
CA VAL A 127 -6.38 7.43 -3.11
C VAL A 127 -7.56 8.03 -2.34
N LEU A 128 -8.56 7.21 -2.04
CA LEU A 128 -9.81 7.59 -1.39
C LEU A 128 -10.05 6.75 -0.13
N PRO A 129 -9.91 7.36 1.05
CA PRO A 129 -10.17 6.69 2.32
C PRO A 129 -11.60 6.14 2.40
N GLY A 130 -11.73 4.90 2.86
CA GLY A 130 -13.00 4.20 3.01
C GLY A 130 -13.53 3.52 1.74
N ILE A 131 -12.97 3.83 0.56
CA ILE A 131 -13.34 3.15 -0.69
C ILE A 131 -12.22 2.20 -1.13
N ASN A 132 -11.10 2.73 -1.61
CA ASN A 132 -10.00 1.91 -2.13
C ASN A 132 -8.91 1.67 -1.08
N ILE A 133 -8.94 2.45 0.02
CA ILE A 133 -8.01 2.34 1.13
C ILE A 133 -8.78 2.26 2.45
N GLY A 134 -8.46 1.28 3.29
CA GLY A 134 -9.05 1.15 4.63
C GLY A 134 -8.62 2.28 5.57
N TRP A 135 -9.50 2.66 6.51
CA TRP A 135 -9.26 3.74 7.49
C TRP A 135 -7.95 3.60 8.28
N SER A 136 -7.54 2.37 8.58
CA SER A 136 -6.29 2.09 9.29
C SER A 136 -5.03 2.51 8.52
N GLN A 137 -5.11 2.65 7.19
CA GLN A 137 -3.97 3.03 6.37
C GLN A 137 -3.78 4.55 6.29
N LEU A 138 -4.74 5.35 6.77
CA LEU A 138 -4.61 6.82 6.82
C LEU A 138 -3.40 7.28 7.62
N VAL A 139 -3.00 6.50 8.63
CA VAL A 139 -1.79 6.75 9.43
C VAL A 139 -0.51 6.78 8.57
N TYR A 140 -0.52 6.11 7.41
CA TYR A 140 0.59 6.13 6.45
C TYR A 140 0.35 7.14 5.33
N VAL A 141 -0.89 7.22 4.84
CA VAL A 141 -1.25 8.05 3.68
C VAL A 141 -1.11 9.54 3.98
N ILE A 142 -1.65 10.03 5.09
CA ILE A 142 -1.64 11.47 5.42
C ILE A 142 -0.19 11.98 5.56
N PRO A 143 0.70 11.34 6.34
CA PRO A 143 2.08 11.77 6.40
C PRO A 143 2.83 11.60 5.08
N ALA A 144 2.53 10.56 4.28
CA ALA A 144 3.18 10.38 2.98
C ALA A 144 2.83 11.50 1.99
N ILE A 145 1.58 11.93 1.93
CA ILE A 145 1.14 13.09 1.13
C ILE A 145 1.83 14.36 1.64
N ALA A 146 1.82 14.59 2.95
CA ALA A 146 2.45 15.77 3.54
C ALA A 146 3.96 15.84 3.25
N ILE A 147 4.70 14.75 3.44
CA ILE A 147 6.13 14.66 3.13
C ILE A 147 6.38 14.90 1.64
N SER A 148 5.61 14.25 0.76
CA SER A 148 5.76 14.40 -0.70
C SER A 148 5.50 15.85 -1.13
N GLY A 149 4.45 16.49 -0.59
CA GLY A 149 4.16 17.90 -0.85
C GLY A 149 5.25 18.83 -0.32
N ILE A 150 5.73 18.62 0.91
CA ILE A 150 6.80 19.46 1.48
C ILE A 150 8.09 19.37 0.65
N PHE A 151 8.49 18.16 0.23
CA PHE A 151 9.68 17.97 -0.61
C PHE A 151 9.53 18.59 -2.00
N HIS A 152 8.33 18.57 -2.56
CA HIS A 152 8.01 19.25 -3.81
C HIS A 152 8.25 20.77 -3.71
N GLU A 153 7.62 21.41 -2.73
CA GLU A 153 7.72 22.85 -2.52
C GLU A 153 9.14 23.28 -2.10
N LEU A 154 9.84 22.44 -1.34
CA LEU A 154 11.25 22.64 -1.02
C LEU A 154 12.10 22.74 -2.29
N GLY A 155 11.80 21.94 -3.32
CA GLY A 155 12.48 21.99 -4.60
C GLY A 155 12.35 23.36 -5.26
N HIS A 156 11.12 23.89 -5.36
CA HIS A 156 10.86 25.23 -5.88
C HIS A 156 11.56 26.31 -5.06
N ALA A 157 11.50 26.23 -3.73
CA ALA A 157 12.10 27.20 -2.82
C ALA A 157 13.63 27.30 -3.02
N ILE A 158 14.33 26.15 -3.01
CA ILE A 158 15.79 26.12 -3.18
C ILE A 158 16.17 26.59 -4.59
N ALA A 159 15.43 26.17 -5.62
CA ALA A 159 15.67 26.63 -6.99
C ALA A 159 15.50 28.15 -7.14
N ALA A 160 14.46 28.71 -6.53
CA ALA A 160 14.19 30.14 -6.54
C ALA A 160 15.36 30.92 -5.92
N ILE A 161 15.83 30.50 -4.73
CA ILE A 161 17.00 31.11 -4.09
C ILE A 161 18.23 31.03 -5.00
N ARG A 162 18.48 29.87 -5.64
CA ARG A 162 19.61 29.71 -6.57
C ARG A 162 19.53 30.65 -7.77
N GLU A 163 18.33 30.94 -8.22
CA GLU A 163 18.06 31.83 -9.33
C GLU A 163 17.80 33.28 -8.88
N ASN A 164 18.20 33.64 -7.65
CA ASN A 164 18.08 34.98 -7.06
C ASN A 164 16.63 35.50 -6.98
N VAL A 165 15.66 34.60 -6.86
CA VAL A 165 14.25 34.90 -6.64
C VAL A 165 13.95 34.78 -5.15
N LYS A 166 13.30 35.81 -4.59
CA LYS A 166 12.96 35.86 -3.17
C LYS A 166 11.81 34.90 -2.85
N VAL A 167 11.98 34.12 -1.78
CA VAL A 167 10.91 33.33 -1.15
C VAL A 167 10.24 34.20 -0.08
N ASN A 168 8.95 34.50 -0.24
CA ASN A 168 8.17 35.29 0.70
C ASN A 168 7.83 34.44 1.94
N GLY A 169 7.45 33.18 1.74
CA GLY A 169 7.14 32.26 2.83
C GLY A 169 6.87 30.84 2.34
N PHE A 170 6.74 29.93 3.30
CA PHE A 170 6.33 28.55 3.08
C PHE A 170 5.05 28.29 3.84
N GLY A 171 4.11 27.55 3.27
CA GLY A 171 2.85 27.27 3.94
C GLY A 171 2.37 25.85 3.78
N LEU A 172 1.50 25.46 4.69
CA LEU A 172 0.69 24.25 4.60
C LEU A 172 -0.76 24.68 4.45
N PHE A 173 -1.54 23.90 3.72
CA PHE A 173 -2.98 24.07 3.66
C PHE A 173 -3.70 22.74 3.79
N VAL A 174 -4.93 22.79 4.26
CA VAL A 174 -5.87 21.68 4.17
C VAL A 174 -7.08 22.19 3.43
N MET A 175 -7.37 21.58 2.28
CA MET A 175 -8.57 21.86 1.49
C MET A 175 -9.51 20.65 1.60
N LEU A 176 -10.68 20.85 2.21
CA LEU A 176 -11.65 19.81 2.57
C LEU A 176 -11.03 18.69 3.44
N ILE A 177 -10.42 17.69 2.82
CA ILE A 177 -9.72 16.56 3.49
C ILE A 177 -8.28 16.39 2.98
N TYR A 178 -7.86 17.19 1.99
CA TYR A 178 -6.58 17.04 1.31
C TYR A 178 -5.53 17.99 1.92
N PRO A 179 -4.49 17.46 2.59
CA PRO A 179 -3.36 18.28 3.02
C PRO A 179 -2.44 18.60 1.84
N GLY A 180 -1.93 19.82 1.79
CA GLY A 180 -0.97 20.28 0.80
C GLY A 180 0.05 21.24 1.40
N ALA A 181 1.11 21.49 0.65
CA ALA A 181 2.11 22.50 0.93
C ALA A 181 2.14 23.50 -0.22
N TYR A 182 2.66 24.70 0.03
CA TYR A 182 2.99 25.66 -1.02
C TYR A 182 4.20 26.50 -0.62
N VAL A 183 4.96 26.96 -1.61
CA VAL A 183 5.93 28.04 -1.45
C VAL A 183 5.43 29.32 -2.13
N ASP A 184 5.48 30.44 -1.40
CA ASP A 184 5.15 31.75 -1.95
C ASP A 184 6.44 32.42 -2.48
N LEU A 185 6.49 32.64 -3.79
CA LEU A 185 7.62 33.23 -4.51
C LEU A 185 7.26 34.65 -4.97
N SER A 186 8.23 35.57 -4.93
CA SER A 186 8.02 36.93 -5.45
C SER A 186 7.76 36.91 -6.96
N SER A 187 6.52 37.23 -7.36
CA SER A 187 6.10 37.35 -8.76
C SER A 187 6.91 38.39 -9.52
N ASP A 188 7.23 39.51 -8.87
CA ASP A 188 7.98 40.62 -9.47
C ASP A 188 9.38 40.15 -9.88
N HIS A 189 10.09 39.48 -8.97
CA HIS A 189 11.42 38.94 -9.26
C HIS A 189 11.35 37.79 -10.28
N LEU A 190 10.33 36.94 -10.20
CA LEU A 190 10.15 35.80 -11.10
C LEU A 190 9.90 36.27 -12.55
N SER A 191 9.14 37.33 -12.74
CA SER A 191 8.83 37.88 -14.07
C SER A 191 10.03 38.55 -14.76
N GLN A 192 11.03 38.96 -13.99
CA GLN A 192 12.23 39.66 -14.47
C GLN A 192 13.36 38.72 -14.89
N ILE A 193 13.36 37.46 -14.41
CA ILE A 193 14.40 36.49 -14.77
C ILE A 193 14.13 35.85 -16.14
N SER A 194 15.20 35.44 -16.83
CA SER A 194 15.10 34.81 -18.15
C SER A 194 14.27 33.51 -18.11
N PRO A 195 13.56 33.14 -19.19
CA PRO A 195 12.72 31.93 -19.22
C PRO A 195 13.46 30.64 -18.87
N TYR A 196 14.74 30.50 -19.26
CA TYR A 196 15.56 29.35 -18.89
C TYR A 196 15.74 29.19 -17.37
N ARG A 197 15.83 30.29 -16.63
CA ARG A 197 15.94 30.29 -15.16
C ARG A 197 14.59 30.00 -14.51
N GLN A 198 13.51 30.54 -15.07
CA GLN A 198 12.14 30.21 -14.63
C GLN A 198 11.86 28.71 -14.77
N LEU A 199 12.23 28.12 -15.91
CA LEU A 199 12.07 26.69 -16.17
C LEU A 199 12.74 25.81 -15.11
N LYS A 200 13.95 26.17 -14.65
CA LYS A 200 14.61 25.46 -13.55
C LYS A 200 13.80 25.49 -12.26
N ILE A 201 13.18 26.63 -11.94
CA ILE A 201 12.34 26.78 -10.75
C ILE A 201 11.07 25.93 -10.90
N TYR A 202 10.36 26.05 -12.02
CA TYR A 202 9.09 25.32 -12.23
C TYR A 202 9.27 23.81 -12.34
N CYS A 203 10.39 23.31 -12.87
CA CYS A 203 10.67 21.87 -12.90
C CYS A 203 11.22 21.32 -11.58
N ALA A 204 11.64 22.18 -10.64
CA ALA A 204 12.35 21.75 -9.45
C ALA A 204 11.53 20.88 -8.50
N GLY A 205 10.24 21.18 -8.29
CA GLY A 205 9.40 20.40 -7.38
C GLY A 205 9.18 18.97 -7.86
N ALA A 206 8.84 18.81 -9.15
CA ALA A 206 8.71 17.48 -9.76
C ALA A 206 10.04 16.70 -9.72
N TRP A 207 11.17 17.37 -9.96
CA TRP A 207 12.50 16.75 -9.85
C TRP A 207 12.79 16.22 -8.44
N HIS A 208 12.49 17.00 -7.39
CA HIS A 208 12.70 16.57 -6.00
C HIS A 208 11.83 15.36 -5.64
N ASN A 209 10.60 15.31 -6.13
CA ASN A 209 9.72 14.16 -5.92
C ASN A 209 10.21 12.90 -6.64
N ILE A 210 10.74 13.00 -7.87
CA ILE A 210 11.35 11.85 -8.53
C ILE A 210 12.55 11.33 -7.74
N VAL A 211 13.41 12.23 -7.26
CA VAL A 211 14.56 11.87 -6.42
C VAL A 211 14.10 11.20 -5.12
N LEU A 212 13.07 11.75 -4.45
CA LEU A 212 12.49 11.16 -3.25
C LEU A 212 11.92 9.76 -3.51
N ALA A 213 11.19 9.59 -4.61
CA ALA A 213 10.67 8.28 -5.01
C ALA A 213 11.80 7.28 -5.27
N LEU A 214 12.86 7.68 -6.00
CA LEU A 214 14.02 6.82 -6.25
C LEU A 214 14.76 6.45 -4.96
N LEU A 215 14.93 7.41 -4.04
CA LEU A 215 15.53 7.16 -2.73
C LEU A 215 14.70 6.13 -1.95
N CYS A 216 13.38 6.29 -1.89
CA CYS A 216 12.50 5.33 -1.22
C CYS A 216 12.52 3.95 -1.90
N ILE A 217 12.61 3.86 -3.23
CA ILE A 217 12.77 2.58 -3.94
C ILE A 217 14.06 1.88 -3.51
N VAL A 218 15.17 2.62 -3.41
CA VAL A 218 16.44 2.10 -2.92
C VAL A 218 16.31 1.62 -1.47
N LEU A 219 15.62 2.39 -0.61
CA LEU A 219 15.38 2.00 0.78
C LEU A 219 14.53 0.72 0.91
N VAL A 220 13.46 0.58 0.11
CA VAL A 220 12.61 -0.63 0.10
C VAL A 220 13.40 -1.84 -0.37
N LYS A 221 14.18 -1.72 -1.46
CA LYS A 221 15.00 -2.81 -1.97
C LYS A 221 16.08 -3.26 -0.98
N ASN A 222 16.58 -2.34 -0.15
CA ASN A 222 17.60 -2.61 0.85
C ASN A 222 17.04 -2.64 2.28
N LEU A 223 15.73 -2.88 2.45
CA LEU A 223 15.07 -2.78 3.75
C LEU A 223 15.65 -3.77 4.76
N SER A 224 16.10 -4.95 4.31
CA SER A 224 16.80 -5.93 5.12
C SER A 224 18.10 -5.39 5.73
N ILE A 225 18.85 -4.57 4.98
CA ILE A 225 20.09 -3.94 5.45
C ILE A 225 19.76 -2.78 6.40
N VAL A 226 18.80 -1.94 6.03
CA VAL A 226 18.36 -0.79 6.85
C VAL A 226 17.86 -1.24 8.22
N LEU A 227 17.11 -2.34 8.26
CA LEU A 227 16.53 -2.88 9.48
C LEU A 227 17.41 -3.91 10.20
N TRP A 228 18.58 -4.26 9.64
CA TRP A 228 19.47 -5.29 10.18
C TRP A 228 19.85 -5.13 11.66
N PRO A 229 20.05 -3.90 12.20
CA PRO A 229 20.36 -3.72 13.63
C PRO A 229 19.25 -4.23 14.55
N PHE A 230 18.00 -4.26 14.08
CA PHE A 230 16.81 -4.59 14.89
C PHE A 230 16.16 -5.90 14.47
N TYR A 231 16.33 -6.30 13.22
CA TYR A 231 15.69 -7.48 12.62
C TYR A 231 16.72 -8.36 11.91
N VAL A 232 16.50 -9.67 11.97
CA VAL A 232 17.26 -10.67 11.22
C VAL A 232 16.35 -11.31 10.19
N THR A 233 16.93 -11.65 9.04
CA THR A 233 16.26 -12.39 7.96
C THR A 233 17.06 -13.66 7.67
N GLY A 234 16.39 -14.67 7.10
CA GLY A 234 17.04 -15.93 6.70
C GLY A 234 17.21 -16.91 7.86
N GLY A 235 16.31 -17.90 7.93
CA GLY A 235 16.42 -19.03 8.86
C GLY A 235 15.06 -19.52 9.38
N SER A 236 14.08 -18.63 9.48
CA SER A 236 12.70 -18.95 9.83
C SER A 236 11.79 -17.83 9.33
N ILE A 237 10.48 -17.99 9.48
CA ILE A 237 9.49 -16.92 9.21
C ILE A 237 8.66 -16.65 10.46
N ALA A 238 8.12 -15.45 10.57
CA ALA A 238 7.23 -15.07 11.69
C ALA A 238 5.80 -14.84 11.22
N VAL A 239 4.82 -15.18 12.06
CA VAL A 239 3.40 -14.91 11.82
C VAL A 239 3.09 -13.43 12.09
N LEU A 240 2.57 -12.72 11.09
CA LEU A 240 2.09 -11.34 11.22
C LEU A 240 0.64 -11.27 11.67
N ASN A 241 -0.22 -12.05 11.00
CA ASN A 241 -1.65 -12.04 11.24
C ASN A 241 -2.27 -13.38 10.86
N VAL A 242 -3.37 -13.72 11.52
CA VAL A 242 -4.16 -14.92 11.24
C VAL A 242 -5.59 -14.48 10.96
N PHE A 243 -6.15 -14.95 9.85
CA PHE A 243 -7.51 -14.60 9.45
C PHE A 243 -8.52 -15.14 10.46
N SER A 244 -9.44 -14.27 10.91
CA SER A 244 -10.40 -14.58 11.97
C SER A 244 -11.41 -15.66 11.62
N GLY A 245 -11.72 -15.84 10.32
CA GLY A 245 -12.57 -16.93 9.84
C GLY A 245 -11.85 -18.25 9.62
N SER A 246 -10.53 -18.33 9.89
CA SER A 246 -9.76 -19.57 9.72
C SER A 246 -9.75 -20.40 11.02
N PRO A 247 -9.66 -21.74 10.95
CA PRO A 247 -9.56 -22.59 12.14
C PRO A 247 -8.21 -22.44 12.88
N LEU A 248 -7.29 -21.64 12.32
CA LEU A 248 -6.01 -21.31 12.94
C LEU A 248 -6.12 -20.08 13.86
N TYR A 249 -7.24 -19.35 13.80
CA TYR A 249 -7.50 -18.23 14.69
C TYR A 249 -7.53 -18.73 16.14
N ASN A 250 -6.82 -18.04 17.04
CA ASN A 250 -6.55 -18.43 18.43
C ASN A 250 -5.66 -19.68 18.64
N VAL A 251 -5.12 -20.28 17.56
CA VAL A 251 -4.19 -21.41 17.65
C VAL A 251 -2.77 -20.97 17.27
N LEU A 252 -2.67 -20.19 16.19
CA LEU A 252 -1.48 -19.44 15.82
C LEU A 252 -1.62 -18.01 16.31
N GLU A 253 -0.53 -17.49 16.85
CA GLU A 253 -0.47 -16.14 17.41
C GLU A 253 0.49 -15.27 16.61
N ARG A 254 0.23 -13.96 16.62
CA ARG A 254 1.18 -12.99 16.07
C ARG A 254 2.52 -13.12 16.78
N GLY A 255 3.60 -13.19 16.00
CA GLY A 255 4.95 -13.38 16.50
C GLY A 255 5.40 -14.84 16.61
N ASP A 256 4.51 -15.81 16.37
CA ASP A 256 4.93 -17.22 16.29
C ASP A 256 5.98 -17.39 15.19
N ILE A 257 7.09 -18.04 15.54
CA ILE A 257 8.18 -18.33 14.60
C ILE A 257 7.95 -19.74 14.04
N ILE A 258 7.71 -19.83 12.74
CA ILE A 258 7.54 -21.10 12.02
C ILE A 258 8.89 -21.50 11.43
N THR A 259 9.30 -22.73 11.71
CA THR A 259 10.57 -23.29 11.22
C THR A 259 10.36 -24.29 10.09
N ASN A 260 9.26 -25.05 10.13
CA ASN A 260 8.96 -26.08 9.14
C ASN A 260 7.45 -26.23 8.92
N ILE A 261 7.08 -26.68 7.73
CA ILE A 261 5.78 -27.31 7.46
C ILE A 261 6.05 -28.78 7.14
N ASN A 262 5.48 -29.69 7.92
CA ASN A 262 5.83 -31.11 7.90
C ASN A 262 7.36 -31.25 8.04
N GLU A 263 8.01 -31.84 7.04
CA GLU A 263 9.46 -31.99 6.99
C GLU A 263 10.15 -30.97 6.06
N CYS A 264 9.39 -30.05 5.48
CA CYS A 264 9.92 -28.98 4.62
C CYS A 264 10.38 -27.79 5.48
N PRO A 265 11.68 -27.44 5.49
CA PRO A 265 12.18 -26.28 6.22
C PRO A 265 11.75 -24.97 5.55
N VAL A 266 11.23 -24.05 6.35
CA VAL A 266 10.70 -22.77 5.87
C VAL A 266 11.54 -21.62 6.40
N GLN A 267 12.57 -21.27 5.63
CA GLN A 267 13.49 -20.19 5.98
C GLN A 267 13.14 -18.84 5.32
N SER A 268 12.17 -18.85 4.41
CA SER A 268 11.71 -17.66 3.68
C SER A 268 10.25 -17.80 3.23
N ILE A 269 9.62 -16.68 2.89
CA ILE A 269 8.28 -16.65 2.28
C ILE A 269 8.24 -17.42 0.94
N SER A 270 9.33 -17.41 0.16
CA SER A 270 9.40 -18.20 -1.07
C SER A 270 9.38 -19.69 -0.78
N LEU A 271 10.18 -20.16 0.18
CA LEU A 271 10.17 -21.56 0.60
C LEU A 271 8.82 -21.97 1.21
N TRP A 272 8.17 -21.10 1.99
CA TRP A 272 6.81 -21.35 2.49
C TRP A 272 5.82 -21.64 1.35
N ARG A 273 5.85 -20.82 0.29
CA ARG A 273 5.00 -21.00 -0.90
C ARG A 273 5.36 -22.26 -1.68
N SER A 274 6.64 -22.50 -1.91
CA SER A 274 7.12 -23.69 -2.62
C SER A 274 6.77 -24.97 -1.86
N CYS A 275 7.04 -25.06 -0.56
CA CYS A 275 6.69 -26.21 0.28
C CYS A 275 5.19 -26.54 0.19
N LEU A 276 4.31 -25.54 0.27
CA LEU A 276 2.86 -25.77 0.19
C LEU A 276 2.41 -26.20 -1.21
N SER A 277 3.04 -25.67 -2.26
CA SER A 277 2.81 -26.11 -3.63
C SER A 277 3.24 -27.56 -3.83
N ASP A 278 4.41 -27.95 -3.32
CA ASP A 278 4.95 -29.30 -3.46
C ASP A 278 4.08 -30.31 -2.69
N ILE A 279 3.65 -29.98 -1.47
CA ILE A 279 2.74 -30.82 -0.67
C ILE A 279 1.38 -31.01 -1.36
N GLN A 280 0.89 -30.01 -2.09
CA GLN A 280 -0.35 -30.14 -2.87
C GLN A 280 -0.22 -31.15 -4.01
N GLN A 281 0.94 -31.18 -4.68
CA GLN A 281 1.17 -32.03 -5.85
C GLN A 281 1.55 -33.47 -5.48
N GLN A 282 2.16 -33.68 -4.31
CA GLN A 282 2.54 -35.00 -3.83
C GLN A 282 1.34 -35.83 -3.34
N PRO A 283 1.44 -37.18 -3.37
CA PRO A 283 0.45 -38.07 -2.77
C PRO A 283 0.37 -37.86 -1.26
N LEU A 284 -0.71 -38.35 -0.64
CA LEU A 284 -0.89 -38.28 0.81
C LEU A 284 0.25 -39.01 1.54
N THR A 285 0.95 -38.26 2.39
CA THR A 285 2.02 -38.79 3.25
C THR A 285 1.41 -39.57 4.42
N GLY A 286 1.91 -40.78 4.65
CA GLY A 286 1.60 -41.61 5.82
C GLY A 286 2.65 -41.48 6.94
N TYR A 287 2.43 -42.22 8.02
CA TYR A 287 3.32 -42.24 9.19
C TYR A 287 3.54 -43.67 9.70
N CYS A 288 4.75 -43.97 10.18
CA CYS A 288 5.09 -45.31 10.67
C CYS A 288 4.52 -45.58 12.07
N VAL A 289 3.64 -46.57 12.20
CA VAL A 289 3.04 -46.96 13.49
C VAL A 289 3.33 -48.42 13.81
N ASP A 290 3.62 -48.71 15.09
CA ASP A 290 3.86 -50.06 15.58
C ASP A 290 2.58 -50.90 15.46
N ILE A 291 2.70 -52.07 14.84
CA ILE A 291 1.59 -52.99 14.55
C ILE A 291 0.81 -53.38 15.82
N ARG A 292 1.48 -53.54 16.97
CA ARG A 292 0.85 -53.87 18.26
C ARG A 292 -0.13 -52.79 18.74
N THR A 293 0.11 -51.54 18.34
CA THR A 293 -0.77 -50.41 18.66
C THR A 293 -2.06 -50.47 17.83
N LEU A 294 -1.97 -51.04 16.63
CA LEU A 294 -3.08 -51.15 15.68
C LEU A 294 -4.03 -52.29 16.05
N GLU A 295 -3.49 -53.44 16.45
CA GLU A 295 -4.27 -54.62 16.85
C GLU A 295 -5.18 -54.35 18.05
N LYS A 296 -4.74 -53.52 19.00
CA LYS A 296 -5.50 -53.16 20.21
C LYS A 296 -6.65 -52.17 19.97
N ARG A 297 -6.71 -51.51 18.81
CA ARG A 297 -7.66 -50.40 18.52
C ARG A 297 -8.57 -50.69 17.32
N TYR A 298 -8.78 -51.97 17.02
CA TYR A 298 -9.59 -52.40 15.88
C TYR A 298 -11.06 -52.00 16.07
N HIS A 299 -11.47 -50.89 15.45
CA HIS A 299 -12.87 -50.51 15.35
C HIS A 299 -13.41 -50.96 13.99
N HIS A 300 -14.39 -51.86 14.02
CA HIS A 300 -15.24 -52.11 12.86
C HIS A 300 -15.86 -50.78 12.42
N THR A 301 -15.73 -50.46 11.13
CA THR A 301 -16.37 -49.34 10.44
C THR A 301 -17.74 -49.02 11.02
N VAL A 302 -17.90 -47.81 11.56
CA VAL A 302 -19.19 -47.29 12.00
C VAL A 302 -20.14 -47.33 10.80
N LYS A 303 -21.18 -48.18 10.86
CA LYS A 303 -22.22 -48.23 9.83
C LYS A 303 -22.96 -46.88 9.83
N GLY A 304 -22.95 -46.17 8.70
CA GLY A 304 -23.77 -44.98 8.47
C GLY A 304 -23.07 -43.61 8.58
N GLY A 305 -21.75 -43.55 8.79
CA GLY A 305 -20.98 -42.30 8.76
C GLY A 305 -20.43 -41.93 7.36
N PRO A 306 -19.99 -40.68 7.12
CA PRO A 306 -19.27 -40.32 5.90
C PRO A 306 -18.04 -41.22 5.72
N ILE A 307 -17.74 -41.62 4.47
CA ILE A 307 -16.71 -42.63 4.10
C ILE A 307 -15.32 -42.35 4.74
N PHE A 308 -15.05 -41.10 5.11
CA PHE A 308 -13.76 -40.62 5.61
C PHE A 308 -13.62 -40.64 7.14
N ASP A 309 -14.68 -40.90 7.91
CA ASP A 309 -14.62 -40.89 9.38
C ASP A 309 -14.80 -42.30 9.96
N CYS A 310 -13.82 -42.74 10.75
CA CYS A 310 -13.85 -43.99 11.49
C CYS A 310 -13.61 -43.79 13.00
N CYS A 311 -13.62 -42.53 13.46
CA CYS A 311 -13.44 -42.15 14.85
C CYS A 311 -14.78 -41.82 15.50
N ASN A 312 -14.94 -42.09 16.80
CA ASN A 312 -16.16 -41.73 17.52
C ASN A 312 -15.97 -40.38 18.25
N ARG A 313 -16.28 -39.28 17.56
CA ARG A 313 -16.48 -37.90 18.08
C ARG A 313 -15.40 -37.30 18.98
N THR A 314 -14.12 -37.69 18.86
CA THR A 314 -12.99 -36.99 19.48
C THR A 314 -12.32 -36.04 18.49
N SER A 315 -12.16 -34.76 18.87
CA SER A 315 -11.59 -33.73 17.97
C SER A 315 -10.10 -33.88 17.68
N SER A 316 -9.39 -34.74 18.44
CA SER A 316 -7.93 -34.92 18.33
C SER A 316 -7.50 -36.18 17.59
N ASP A 317 -8.46 -37.06 17.29
CA ASP A 317 -8.19 -38.31 16.57
C ASP A 317 -8.54 -38.16 15.10
N LEU A 318 -7.81 -38.88 14.25
CA LEU A 318 -8.00 -38.90 12.81
C LEU A 318 -8.09 -40.36 12.34
N CYS A 319 -8.87 -40.58 11.30
CA CYS A 319 -8.97 -41.88 10.67
C CYS A 319 -7.74 -42.12 9.77
N PHE A 320 -7.07 -43.26 9.96
CA PHE A 320 -5.95 -43.70 9.12
C PHE A 320 -6.27 -45.04 8.47
N SER A 321 -5.70 -45.28 7.29
CA SER A 321 -5.80 -46.53 6.55
C SER A 321 -4.44 -47.21 6.47
N PHE A 322 -4.42 -48.54 6.56
CA PHE A 322 -3.19 -49.34 6.50
C PHE A 322 -3.48 -50.70 5.85
N LYS A 323 -2.44 -51.38 5.36
CA LYS A 323 -2.57 -52.71 4.77
C LYS A 323 -2.44 -53.76 5.88
N SER A 324 -3.52 -54.47 6.19
CA SER A 324 -3.48 -55.53 7.19
C SER A 324 -2.78 -56.77 6.64
N MET A 325 -1.76 -57.27 7.35
CA MET A 325 -1.04 -58.51 7.00
C MET A 325 -1.96 -59.74 7.01
N HIS A 326 -2.97 -59.77 7.90
CA HIS A 326 -3.85 -60.93 8.08
C HIS A 326 -4.96 -61.03 7.02
N MET A 327 -5.45 -59.91 6.51
CA MET A 327 -6.65 -59.87 5.66
C MET A 327 -6.36 -59.55 4.20
N GLN A 328 -5.11 -59.18 3.85
CA GLN A 328 -4.71 -58.63 2.54
C GLN A 328 -5.60 -57.46 2.05
N LYS A 329 -6.35 -56.82 2.95
CA LYS A 329 -7.28 -55.71 2.69
C LYS A 329 -6.83 -54.45 3.43
N ARG A 330 -7.21 -53.28 2.91
CA ARG A 330 -7.02 -52.01 3.61
C ARG A 330 -8.01 -51.93 4.77
N SER A 331 -7.47 -51.86 5.98
CA SER A 331 -8.22 -51.65 7.21
C SER A 331 -8.11 -50.18 7.64
N LYS A 332 -9.07 -49.71 8.44
CA LYS A 332 -9.09 -48.37 9.01
C LYS A 332 -8.88 -48.43 10.52
N VAL A 333 -8.25 -47.41 11.08
CA VAL A 333 -7.97 -47.30 12.52
C VAL A 333 -8.08 -45.84 12.95
N CYS A 334 -8.64 -45.62 14.13
CA CYS A 334 -8.71 -44.30 14.75
C CYS A 334 -7.47 -44.09 15.63
N LEU A 335 -6.64 -43.09 15.28
CA LEU A 335 -5.41 -42.78 16.01
C LEU A 335 -5.35 -41.28 16.32
N ASN A 336 -4.67 -40.94 17.42
CA ASN A 336 -4.41 -39.56 17.76
C ASN A 336 -3.54 -38.88 16.70
N ALA A 337 -4.06 -37.82 16.08
CA ALA A 337 -3.43 -37.19 14.93
C ALA A 337 -2.04 -36.62 15.27
N ARG A 338 -1.90 -36.05 16.48
CA ARG A 338 -0.65 -35.44 16.96
C ARG A 338 0.42 -36.48 17.23
N ASN A 339 0.09 -37.55 17.96
CA ASN A 339 1.07 -38.59 18.26
C ASN A 339 1.46 -39.41 17.03
N THR A 340 0.55 -39.54 16.06
CA THR A 340 0.80 -40.28 14.81
C THR A 340 1.67 -39.46 13.85
N SER A 341 1.32 -38.20 13.62
CA SER A 341 2.12 -37.28 12.79
C SER A 341 3.46 -36.86 13.41
N ALA A 342 3.68 -37.19 14.69
CA ALA A 342 4.97 -37.06 15.36
C ALA A 342 6.04 -38.05 14.89
N ARG A 343 5.62 -39.17 14.28
CA ARG A 343 6.49 -40.27 13.85
C ARG A 343 7.08 -40.02 12.46
N SER A 344 8.01 -40.87 12.04
CA SER A 344 8.61 -40.80 10.71
C SER A 344 7.56 -40.92 9.60
N SER A 345 7.65 -40.06 8.59
CA SER A 345 6.79 -40.10 7.41
C SER A 345 7.10 -41.30 6.52
N CYS A 346 6.09 -41.86 5.86
CA CYS A 346 6.23 -42.97 4.93
C CYS A 346 5.25 -42.82 3.76
N ASN A 347 5.61 -43.42 2.63
CA ASN A 347 4.71 -43.61 1.49
C ASN A 347 4.29 -45.08 1.38
N THR A 348 5.15 -46.00 1.82
CA THR A 348 4.95 -47.45 1.79
C THR A 348 5.37 -48.11 3.09
N ASP A 349 4.96 -49.36 3.31
CA ASP A 349 5.38 -50.15 4.47
C ASP A 349 6.89 -50.38 4.53
N LEU A 350 7.58 -50.32 3.38
CA LEU A 350 9.03 -50.49 3.29
C LEU A 350 9.79 -49.36 4.00
N ASP A 351 9.23 -48.16 4.01
CA ASP A 351 9.85 -46.97 4.61
C ASP A 351 9.89 -47.07 6.16
N CYS A 352 9.13 -48.00 6.74
CA CYS A 352 9.01 -48.19 8.19
C CYS A 352 9.88 -49.33 8.75
N LEU A 353 10.68 -50.01 7.91
CA LEU A 353 11.42 -51.22 8.28
C LEU A 353 12.57 -51.00 9.28
N THR A 354 13.07 -49.77 9.43
CA THR A 354 14.08 -49.41 10.44
C THR A 354 13.59 -49.59 11.87
N SER A 355 12.27 -49.58 12.08
CA SER A 355 11.64 -49.89 13.37
C SER A 355 11.01 -51.28 13.28
N GLN A 356 11.74 -52.32 13.69
CA GLN A 356 11.28 -53.72 13.63
C GLN A 356 9.83 -53.84 14.15
N LYS A 357 8.87 -54.10 13.24
CA LYS A 357 7.40 -54.20 13.46
C LYS A 357 6.54 -52.92 13.35
N SER A 358 6.90 -51.97 12.48
CA SER A 358 6.03 -50.83 12.11
C SER A 358 5.43 -50.97 10.70
N THR A 359 4.23 -50.42 10.48
CA THR A 359 3.54 -50.34 9.17
C THR A 359 3.18 -48.89 8.87
N CYS A 360 3.05 -48.56 7.58
CA CYS A 360 2.71 -47.23 7.14
C CYS A 360 1.20 -47.00 7.22
N VAL A 361 0.77 -46.02 8.02
CA VAL A 361 -0.63 -45.62 8.13
C VAL A 361 -0.85 -44.29 7.42
N ILE A 362 -1.80 -44.23 6.48
CA ILE A 362 -2.06 -43.06 5.64
C ILE A 362 -3.39 -42.41 6.07
N PRO A 363 -3.43 -41.09 6.34
CA PRO A 363 -4.65 -40.42 6.78
C PRO A 363 -5.73 -40.49 5.69
N VAL A 364 -6.97 -40.76 6.11
CA VAL A 364 -8.14 -40.81 5.24
C VAL A 364 -8.74 -39.41 5.18
N LEU A 365 -8.42 -38.66 4.12
CA LEU A 365 -8.85 -37.26 3.93
C LEU A 365 -9.65 -37.10 2.63
N PRO A 366 -10.49 -36.05 2.52
CA PRO A 366 -11.10 -35.67 1.25
C PRO A 366 -10.04 -35.41 0.17
N LYS A 367 -10.48 -35.46 -1.09
CA LYS A 367 -9.61 -35.14 -2.24
C LYS A 367 -9.01 -33.74 -2.07
N ASP A 368 -7.73 -33.60 -2.40
CA ASP A 368 -6.94 -32.35 -2.31
C ASP A 368 -6.62 -31.83 -0.90
N TYR A 369 -7.24 -32.37 0.15
CA TYR A 369 -6.90 -32.03 1.53
C TYR A 369 -5.59 -32.69 1.93
N ARG A 370 -4.84 -32.03 2.82
CA ARG A 370 -3.60 -32.54 3.39
C ARG A 370 -3.59 -32.32 4.90
N LEU A 371 -2.96 -33.23 5.62
CA LEU A 371 -2.62 -33.02 7.03
C LEU A 371 -1.28 -32.27 7.07
N LEU A 372 -1.34 -31.00 7.47
CA LEU A 372 -0.19 -30.12 7.62
C LEU A 372 0.17 -29.98 9.10
N ARG A 373 1.46 -30.11 9.39
CA ARG A 373 2.06 -29.91 10.71
C ARG A 373 2.96 -28.68 10.66
N ILE A 374 2.47 -27.59 11.23
CA ILE A 374 3.19 -26.32 11.32
C ILE A 374 4.05 -26.37 12.57
N LYS A 375 5.37 -26.55 12.39
CA LYS A 375 6.33 -26.62 13.49
C LYS A 375 6.74 -25.21 13.92
N ARG A 376 6.64 -24.93 15.21
CA ARG A 376 6.93 -23.62 15.81
C ARG A 376 8.15 -23.67 16.72
N ASN A 377 8.93 -22.60 16.73
CA ASN A 377 10.06 -22.49 17.65
C ASN A 377 9.57 -22.42 19.10
N ARG A 378 10.06 -23.31 19.97
CA ARG A 378 9.75 -23.36 21.41
C ARG A 378 8.25 -23.39 21.78
N LYS A 379 7.37 -23.76 20.84
CA LYS A 379 5.93 -23.93 21.05
C LYS A 379 5.46 -25.27 20.47
N LYS A 380 4.30 -25.77 20.92
CA LYS A 380 3.71 -26.99 20.38
C LYS A 380 3.33 -26.82 18.90
N ASP A 381 3.52 -27.87 18.12
CA ASP A 381 3.13 -27.84 16.70
C ASP A 381 1.63 -27.67 16.52
N VAL A 382 1.25 -27.01 15.44
CA VAL A 382 -0.15 -26.84 15.04
C VAL A 382 -0.46 -27.83 13.93
N LEU A 383 -1.53 -28.59 14.10
CA LEU A 383 -2.06 -29.45 13.04
C LEU A 383 -3.15 -28.69 12.31
N TYR A 384 -3.13 -28.76 10.98
CA TYR A 384 -4.06 -28.08 10.11
C TYR A 384 -4.46 -29.03 8.98
N ILE A 385 -5.77 -29.20 8.78
CA ILE A 385 -6.32 -30.10 7.76
C ILE A 385 -7.13 -29.26 6.80
N ASP A 386 -6.59 -29.05 5.61
CA ASP A 386 -7.24 -28.28 4.54
C ASP A 386 -6.47 -28.49 3.23
N ILE A 387 -6.89 -27.80 2.18
CA ILE A 387 -6.13 -27.61 0.95
C ILE A 387 -4.94 -26.68 1.28
N PRO A 388 -3.67 -27.09 1.06
CA PRO A 388 -2.47 -26.27 1.30
C PRO A 388 -2.54 -24.80 0.86
N LYS A 389 -3.21 -24.51 -0.26
CA LYS A 389 -3.39 -23.14 -0.76
C LYS A 389 -4.22 -22.25 0.18
N ASN A 390 -5.16 -22.80 0.94
CA ASN A 390 -5.96 -22.05 1.90
C ASN A 390 -5.12 -21.54 3.07
N LEU A 391 -4.04 -22.26 3.42
CA LEU A 391 -3.10 -21.82 4.45
C LEU A 391 -2.40 -20.49 4.08
N LEU A 392 -2.11 -20.28 2.78
CA LEU A 392 -1.52 -19.04 2.28
C LEU A 392 -2.44 -17.82 2.49
N GLN A 393 -3.75 -18.03 2.53
CA GLN A 393 -4.75 -16.99 2.76
C GLN A 393 -5.06 -16.83 4.25
N ALA A 394 -5.01 -17.94 5.00
CA ALA A 394 -5.30 -17.95 6.42
C ALA A 394 -4.21 -17.28 7.27
N VAL A 395 -2.94 -17.37 6.88
CA VAL A 395 -1.81 -16.87 7.68
C VAL A 395 -0.94 -15.91 6.88
N SER A 396 -0.86 -14.67 7.35
CA SER A 396 0.10 -13.68 6.87
C SER A 396 1.43 -13.84 7.59
N ILE A 397 2.54 -13.84 6.85
CA ILE A 397 3.88 -14.14 7.35
C ILE A 397 4.91 -13.09 6.91
N THR A 398 6.01 -12.99 7.64
CA THR A 398 7.15 -12.11 7.33
C THR A 398 8.48 -12.84 7.40
N ASN A 399 9.45 -12.37 6.61
CA ASN A 399 10.85 -12.81 6.67
C ASN A 399 11.63 -12.15 7.82
N TYR A 400 11.07 -11.11 8.45
CA TYR A 400 11.75 -10.32 9.46
C TYR A 400 11.47 -10.85 10.86
N LEU A 401 12.52 -11.29 11.56
CA LEU A 401 12.45 -11.70 12.95
C LEU A 401 13.08 -10.62 13.83
N PRO A 402 12.40 -10.17 14.89
CA PRO A 402 12.96 -9.19 15.80
C PRO A 402 14.12 -9.79 16.59
N ARG A 403 15.22 -9.05 16.74
CA ARG A 403 16.36 -9.46 17.58
C ARG A 403 16.05 -9.36 19.07
N LEU A 404 15.15 -8.44 19.44
CA LEU A 404 14.68 -8.22 20.81
C LEU A 404 13.21 -8.56 20.90
N SER A 405 12.79 -9.28 21.94
CA SER A 405 11.39 -9.71 22.12
C SER A 405 10.40 -8.55 22.25
N SER A 406 10.85 -7.36 22.65
CA SER A 406 10.01 -6.15 22.76
C SER A 406 9.68 -5.51 21.42
N LEU A 407 10.42 -5.84 20.35
CA LEU A 407 10.19 -5.27 19.02
C LEU A 407 9.02 -5.97 18.33
N SER A 408 8.09 -5.18 17.79
CA SER A 408 6.95 -5.71 17.05
C SER A 408 7.38 -6.29 15.70
N VAL A 409 6.83 -7.46 15.35
CA VAL A 409 7.00 -8.09 14.03
C VAL A 409 6.37 -7.30 12.88
N MET A 410 5.49 -6.33 13.18
CA MET A 410 4.79 -5.53 12.17
C MET A 410 5.58 -4.33 11.66
N ILE A 411 6.59 -3.86 12.39
CA ILE A 411 7.32 -2.63 12.03
C ILE A 411 7.92 -2.69 10.62
N PRO A 412 8.58 -3.79 10.19
CA PRO A 412 9.11 -3.87 8.83
C PRO A 412 8.05 -3.70 7.74
N ASP A 413 6.90 -4.38 7.86
CA ASP A 413 5.77 -4.26 6.93
C ASP A 413 5.17 -2.85 6.93
N ASN A 414 5.07 -2.22 8.11
CA ASN A 414 4.57 -0.85 8.24
C ASN A 414 5.53 0.17 7.60
N VAL A 415 6.85 0.01 7.79
CA VAL A 415 7.87 0.87 7.18
C VAL A 415 7.88 0.69 5.66
N GLU A 416 7.84 -0.56 5.18
CA GLU A 416 7.75 -0.86 3.74
C GLU A 416 6.52 -0.21 3.13
N ARG A 417 5.34 -0.41 3.73
CA ARG A 417 4.08 0.18 3.27
C ARG A 417 4.13 1.71 3.25
N PHE A 418 4.71 2.33 4.29
CA PHE A 418 4.88 3.77 4.35
C PHE A 418 5.79 4.31 3.23
N LEU A 419 6.93 3.67 2.98
CA LEU A 419 7.83 4.02 1.89
C LEU A 419 7.16 3.85 0.52
N LEU A 420 6.37 2.77 0.33
CA LEU A 420 5.60 2.56 -0.90
C LEU A 420 4.57 3.67 -1.15
N TYR A 421 3.92 4.21 -0.11
CA TYR A 421 3.06 5.37 -0.27
C TYR A 421 3.85 6.62 -0.66
N ILE A 422 5.02 6.88 -0.05
CA ILE A 422 5.87 8.02 -0.45
C ILE A 422 6.28 7.90 -1.92
N ILE A 423 6.70 6.70 -2.36
CA ILE A 423 7.02 6.43 -3.78
C ILE A 423 5.84 6.77 -4.67
N SER A 424 4.65 6.25 -4.34
CA SER A 424 3.44 6.45 -5.13
C SER A 424 3.03 7.92 -5.20
N PHE A 425 2.92 8.61 -4.05
CA PHE A 425 2.49 10.00 -4.00
C PHE A 425 3.52 10.96 -4.61
N SER A 426 4.81 10.74 -4.37
CA SER A 426 5.86 11.55 -4.99
C SER A 426 5.87 11.39 -6.51
N ALA A 427 5.81 10.16 -7.02
CA ALA A 427 5.76 9.91 -8.46
C ALA A 427 4.50 10.51 -9.11
N ALA A 428 3.33 10.35 -8.47
CA ALA A 428 2.08 10.92 -8.95
C ALA A 428 2.13 12.46 -8.95
N LEU A 429 2.61 13.08 -7.87
CA LEU A 429 2.71 14.54 -7.76
C LEU A 429 3.69 15.11 -8.79
N ALA A 430 4.82 14.43 -9.05
CA ALA A 430 5.75 14.83 -10.11
C ALA A 430 5.14 14.75 -11.51
N LEU A 431 4.42 13.67 -11.81
CA LEU A 431 3.80 13.46 -13.12
C LEU A 431 2.63 14.43 -13.36
N LEU A 432 1.73 14.56 -12.38
CA LEU A 432 0.50 15.33 -12.50
C LEU A 432 0.79 16.84 -12.49
N ASN A 433 1.67 17.34 -11.61
CA ASN A 433 1.98 18.78 -11.57
C ASN A 433 2.66 19.29 -12.84
N LEU A 434 3.32 18.43 -13.62
CA LEU A 434 3.93 18.82 -14.89
C LEU A 434 3.01 18.67 -16.12
N VAL A 435 1.75 18.27 -15.95
CA VAL A 435 0.77 18.35 -17.03
C VAL A 435 0.58 19.83 -17.39
N PRO A 436 0.59 20.22 -18.68
CA PRO A 436 0.33 21.59 -19.09
C PRO A 436 -1.16 21.92 -18.94
N ALA A 437 -1.63 22.03 -17.70
CA ALA A 437 -3.00 22.29 -17.31
C ALA A 437 -3.06 23.46 -16.34
N TYR A 438 -4.20 24.13 -16.25
CA TYR A 438 -4.35 25.30 -15.40
C TYR A 438 -4.10 24.98 -13.92
N ALA A 439 -3.47 25.93 -13.22
CA ALA A 439 -3.14 25.85 -11.79
C ALA A 439 -2.11 24.79 -11.37
N LEU A 440 -1.41 24.18 -12.34
CA LEU A 440 -0.29 23.26 -12.10
C LEU A 440 1.04 23.86 -12.60
N ASP A 441 2.17 23.34 -12.14
CA ASP A 441 3.50 23.82 -12.57
C ASP A 441 3.72 23.71 -14.08
N GLY A 442 3.14 22.69 -14.71
CA GLY A 442 3.21 22.47 -16.14
C GLY A 442 2.66 23.64 -16.96
N GLN A 443 1.71 24.43 -16.42
CA GLN A 443 1.27 25.68 -17.02
C GLN A 443 2.44 26.65 -17.17
N TRP A 444 3.16 26.86 -16.08
CA TRP A 444 4.26 27.81 -16.00
C TRP A 444 5.49 27.31 -16.77
N VAL A 445 5.73 25.99 -16.77
CA VAL A 445 6.73 25.36 -17.64
C VAL A 445 6.40 25.61 -19.11
N LEU A 446 5.15 25.41 -19.56
CA LEU A 446 4.78 25.66 -20.95
C LEU A 446 4.96 27.14 -21.34
N ILE A 447 4.56 28.06 -20.47
CA ILE A 447 4.72 29.50 -20.69
C ILE A 447 6.21 29.85 -20.85
N ALA A 448 7.06 29.46 -19.89
CA ALA A 448 8.48 29.75 -19.93
C ALA A 448 9.19 29.05 -21.12
N LEU A 449 8.81 27.80 -21.43
CA LEU A 449 9.36 27.07 -22.56
C LEU A 449 9.06 27.76 -23.89
N THR A 450 7.82 28.21 -24.07
CA THR A 450 7.43 28.91 -25.28
C THR A 450 8.01 30.32 -25.33
N ASP A 451 8.10 31.06 -24.20
CA ASP A 451 8.74 32.38 -24.16
C ASP A 451 10.24 32.29 -24.52
N TYR A 452 10.91 31.18 -24.20
CA TYR A 452 12.29 30.94 -24.61
C TYR A 452 12.48 30.92 -26.14
N PHE A 453 11.50 30.42 -26.89
CA PHE A 453 11.56 30.31 -28.36
C PHE A 453 10.79 31.42 -29.09
N THR A 454 10.07 32.29 -28.38
CA THR A 454 9.13 33.26 -29.00
C THR A 454 9.82 34.57 -29.34
N THR A 455 9.61 35.04 -30.57
CA THR A 455 9.95 36.40 -31.00
C THR A 455 8.76 37.36 -30.83
N PRO A 456 8.98 38.69 -30.73
CA PRO A 456 7.91 39.67 -30.48
C PRO A 456 6.75 39.64 -31.50
N SER A 457 7.04 39.32 -32.77
CA SER A 457 6.05 39.28 -33.86
C SER A 457 5.02 38.15 -33.72
N ASN A 458 5.38 37.04 -33.09
CA ASN A 458 4.55 35.84 -33.01
C ASN A 458 3.75 35.72 -31.70
N ARG A 459 3.86 36.72 -30.80
CA ARG A 459 3.34 36.64 -29.43
C ARG A 459 1.84 36.37 -29.33
N ARG A 460 1.02 36.94 -30.23
CA ARG A 460 -0.43 36.69 -30.27
C ARG A 460 -0.76 35.23 -30.61
N THR A 461 -0.09 34.68 -31.62
CA THR A 461 -0.28 33.29 -32.07
C THR A 461 0.17 32.31 -31.00
N VAL A 462 1.34 32.55 -30.39
CA VAL A 462 1.87 31.71 -29.31
C VAL A 462 0.94 31.73 -28.10
N ASN A 463 0.40 32.89 -27.70
CA ASN A 463 -0.54 32.97 -26.59
C ASN A 463 -1.84 32.19 -26.86
N ARG A 464 -2.38 32.21 -28.08
CA ARG A 464 -3.53 31.36 -28.45
C ARG A 464 -3.19 29.88 -28.34
N LEU A 465 -2.02 29.48 -28.83
CA LEU A 465 -1.56 28.09 -28.78
C LEU A 465 -1.36 27.60 -27.33
N ARG A 466 -0.80 28.43 -26.44
CA ARG A 466 -0.71 28.16 -25.00
C ARG A 466 -2.08 27.88 -24.40
N SER A 467 -3.05 28.75 -24.64
CA SER A 467 -4.41 28.57 -24.11
C SER A 467 -5.05 27.28 -24.60
N ILE A 468 -4.88 26.94 -25.89
CA ILE A 468 -5.39 25.67 -26.44
C ILE A 468 -4.75 24.47 -25.73
N ILE A 469 -3.43 24.47 -25.56
CA ILE A 469 -2.72 23.37 -24.87
C ILE A 469 -3.19 23.27 -23.42
N HIS A 470 -3.34 24.38 -22.70
CA HIS A 470 -3.83 24.37 -21.32
C HIS A 470 -5.26 23.82 -21.21
N ILE A 471 -6.15 24.18 -22.13
CA ILE A 471 -7.53 23.66 -22.17
C ILE A 471 -7.50 22.14 -22.41
N ILE A 472 -6.73 21.67 -23.39
CA ILE A 472 -6.60 20.23 -23.68
C ILE A 472 -6.00 19.48 -22.49
N GLY A 473 -4.91 19.98 -21.90
CA GLY A 473 -4.27 19.37 -20.74
C GLY A 473 -5.20 19.30 -19.52
N THR A 474 -5.95 20.37 -19.27
CA THR A 474 -6.94 20.43 -18.18
C THR A 474 -8.08 19.44 -18.45
N GLY A 475 -8.62 19.42 -19.67
CA GLY A 475 -9.67 18.47 -20.06
C GLY A 475 -9.21 17.01 -19.94
N LEU A 476 -7.97 16.72 -20.33
CA LEU A 476 -7.38 15.39 -20.23
C LEU A 476 -7.21 14.96 -18.76
N LEU A 477 -6.77 15.85 -17.90
CA LEU A 477 -6.65 15.60 -16.46
C LEU A 477 -8.03 15.35 -15.83
N VAL A 478 -9.00 16.22 -16.09
CA VAL A 478 -10.38 16.10 -15.58
C VAL A 478 -11.01 14.79 -16.05
N LEU A 479 -10.82 14.42 -17.32
CA LEU A 479 -11.33 13.15 -17.87
C LEU A 479 -10.74 11.94 -17.13
N ASN A 480 -9.43 11.91 -16.90
CA ASN A 480 -8.77 10.81 -16.18
C ASN A 480 -9.28 10.72 -14.73
N VAL A 481 -9.43 11.86 -14.04
CA VAL A 481 -9.99 11.89 -12.68
C VAL A 481 -11.43 11.39 -12.68
N ALA A 482 -12.27 11.84 -13.62
CA ALA A 482 -13.67 11.40 -13.74
C ALA A 482 -13.78 9.89 -14.00
N ILE A 483 -12.94 9.34 -14.89
CA ILE A 483 -12.86 7.89 -15.15
C ILE A 483 -12.47 7.14 -13.88
N ALA A 484 -11.47 7.62 -13.15
CA ALA A 484 -10.99 6.96 -11.95
C ALA A 484 -12.00 7.01 -10.78
N LEU A 485 -12.87 8.03 -10.76
CA LEU A 485 -13.96 8.17 -9.79
C LEU A 485 -15.25 7.45 -10.22
N ARG A 486 -15.36 6.99 -11.48
CA ARG A 486 -16.57 6.31 -12.00
C ARG A 486 -17.08 5.15 -11.11
N PRO A 487 -16.24 4.28 -10.53
CA PRO A 487 -16.70 3.18 -9.67
C PRO A 487 -17.38 3.63 -8.36
N LEU A 488 -17.33 4.92 -8.02
CA LEU A 488 -17.98 5.48 -6.82
C LEU A 488 -19.39 6.01 -7.10
N ILE A 489 -19.68 6.28 -8.37
CA ILE A 489 -20.87 6.99 -8.83
C ILE A 489 -21.91 5.98 -9.37
N ILE A 490 -21.45 4.80 -9.80
CA ILE A 490 -22.26 3.67 -10.26
C ILE A 490 -22.34 2.65 -9.13
#